data_AF-A0A5B9MAT2-F1
#
_entry.id   AF-A0A5B9MAT2-F1
#
_cell.length_a   1.000
_cell.length_b   1.000
_cell.length_c   1.000
_cell.angle_alpha   90.00
_cell.angle_beta   90.00
_cell.angle_gamma   90.00
#
_symmetry.space_group_name_H-M   'P 1'
#
loop_
_entity.id
_entity.type
_entity.pdbx_description
1 polymer ?
#
loop_
_entity_poly.entity_id
_entity_poly.type
_entity_poly.pdbx_seq_one_letter_code
_entity_poly.pdbx_strand_id
1 'polypeptide(L)'
;MLRSNPIFHVVCTFAVLAMIALSGPVSARTPESDTSPGRPSHARAGVGYQDASHALLYKRLCELNTNWNGYAPRFEILNGTFPIDDEIALIQTHLKLVIAQLRSADISHLSDSQLAQRNAHLQILQTYMADGNFPQNIFVTGRRPVFIDPWGTHCAVGHLIATSGHSRLADVINREHRLDYLRDIRTAGLAQWQHASGFSLDELALIQPTYRSTTLVYPKEIEQLILGDSAALMAGINSGEIDVHARCGGKTLLHLAAAAGDLTLAQLLVDQGADLHAVSTLGCEKSELAKGGRQTVVTVRWDQPTSVTNRGGMGIGVYGAVFKTERGRFVADLFGDIRGGREGLNAFDYATQSPVSSWGYHRVPINRTPWGVKGVKKQPKNEILETLKANRAAVASWLKEQGVQPGGSASDGPQD
;
A
#
# COMPACT_ATOMS: atom_id res chain seq x y z
N MET A 1 -45.97 36.93 14.76
CA MET A 1 -46.43 37.67 13.56
C MET A 1 -46.31 36.74 12.36
N LEU A 2 -47.37 36.62 11.54
CA LEU A 2 -47.34 35.81 10.30
C LEU A 2 -46.79 36.62 9.13
N ARG A 3 -46.11 35.91 8.20
CA ARG A 3 -46.29 35.91 6.73
C ARG A 3 -44.99 35.41 6.07
N SER A 4 -44.92 34.73 4.93
CA SER A 4 -45.83 33.92 4.09
C SER A 4 -45.04 33.65 2.80
N ASN A 5 -44.87 32.38 2.38
CA ASN A 5 -44.48 32.05 0.99
C ASN A 5 -45.66 32.31 0.03
N PRO A 6 -45.44 32.55 -1.29
CA PRO A 6 -45.36 31.48 -2.31
C PRO A 6 -44.28 31.71 -3.40
N ILE A 7 -43.60 30.68 -3.93
CA ILE A 7 -43.98 29.84 -5.11
C ILE A 7 -44.25 30.63 -6.40
N PHE A 8 -43.48 30.36 -7.46
CA PHE A 8 -43.92 30.50 -8.87
C PHE A 8 -43.38 29.34 -9.75
N HIS A 9 -44.09 29.07 -10.85
CA HIS A 9 -44.07 27.79 -11.58
C HIS A 9 -43.19 27.75 -12.85
N VAL A 10 -42.62 26.55 -13.12
CA VAL A 10 -42.63 25.78 -14.39
C VAL A 10 -42.59 26.52 -15.74
N VAL A 11 -41.61 26.16 -16.60
CA VAL A 11 -41.83 25.69 -18.00
C VAL A 11 -40.77 24.64 -18.37
N CYS A 12 -41.21 23.53 -18.98
CA CYS A 12 -40.35 22.54 -19.66
C CYS A 12 -40.28 22.84 -21.16
N THR A 13 -39.15 22.54 -21.81
CA THR A 13 -39.16 22.22 -23.25
C THR A 13 -38.08 21.19 -23.63
N PHE A 14 -38.51 20.13 -24.32
CA PHE A 14 -37.64 19.14 -24.94
C PHE A 14 -37.03 19.69 -26.24
N ALA A 15 -35.83 19.21 -26.60
CA ALA A 15 -35.35 19.22 -27.97
C ALA A 15 -34.51 17.95 -28.23
N VAL A 16 -35.16 16.91 -28.77
CA VAL A 16 -34.51 15.78 -29.43
C VAL A 16 -34.57 16.04 -30.92
N LEU A 17 -33.45 15.92 -31.63
CA LEU A 17 -33.43 15.91 -33.08
C LEU A 17 -32.39 14.89 -33.57
N ALA A 18 -32.91 13.81 -34.16
CA ALA A 18 -32.12 12.78 -34.82
C ALA A 18 -31.88 13.16 -36.29
N MET A 19 -30.75 12.70 -36.85
CA MET A 19 -30.51 12.67 -38.29
C MET A 19 -30.13 11.24 -38.68
N ILE A 20 -30.96 10.62 -39.52
CA ILE A 20 -30.74 9.31 -40.13
C ILE A 20 -30.78 9.48 -41.65
N ALA A 21 -29.75 8.99 -42.33
CA ALA A 21 -29.79 8.53 -43.71
C ALA A 21 -28.71 7.42 -43.82
N LEU A 22 -29.07 6.13 -44.01
CA LEU A 22 -29.45 5.50 -45.28
C LEU A 22 -28.28 5.46 -46.29
N SER A 23 -27.91 4.35 -46.94
CA SER A 23 -28.27 2.92 -46.82
C SER A 23 -27.45 2.10 -47.86
N GLY A 24 -27.21 0.80 -47.66
CA GLY A 24 -26.69 -0.06 -48.75
C GLY A 24 -26.10 -1.42 -48.33
N PRO A 25 -26.74 -2.56 -48.66
CA PRO A 25 -26.23 -3.91 -48.34
C PRO A 25 -25.72 -4.70 -49.57
N VAL A 26 -24.67 -5.51 -49.40
CA VAL A 26 -24.24 -6.58 -50.34
C VAL A 26 -23.73 -7.75 -49.48
N SER A 27 -24.57 -8.77 -49.25
CA SER A 27 -24.62 -10.06 -49.97
C SER A 27 -23.42 -10.99 -49.72
N ALA A 28 -23.71 -12.13 -49.06
CA ALA A 28 -22.78 -13.22 -48.85
C ALA A 28 -22.69 -14.15 -50.07
N ARG A 29 -21.53 -14.77 -50.29
CA ARG A 29 -21.40 -16.02 -51.03
C ARG A 29 -20.07 -16.72 -50.72
N THR A 30 -20.14 -18.00 -50.34
CA THR A 30 -19.05 -18.97 -50.48
C THR A 30 -19.03 -19.52 -51.92
N PRO A 31 -17.88 -20.04 -52.40
CA PRO A 31 -17.78 -21.50 -52.50
C PRO A 31 -16.37 -22.08 -52.18
N GLU A 32 -16.26 -23.38 -52.43
CA GLU A 32 -15.34 -24.40 -51.93
C GLU A 32 -13.85 -24.33 -52.37
N SER A 33 -13.06 -25.12 -51.63
CA SER A 33 -11.75 -25.75 -51.90
C SER A 33 -11.00 -25.49 -53.22
N ASP A 34 -9.67 -25.25 -53.11
CA ASP A 34 -8.71 -26.28 -53.53
C ASP A 34 -7.31 -26.19 -52.85
N THR A 35 -6.61 -27.34 -52.87
CA THR A 35 -5.21 -27.70 -52.57
C THR A 35 -4.14 -26.75 -51.96
N SER A 36 -3.35 -27.35 -51.04
CA SER A 36 -2.01 -26.95 -50.55
C SER A 36 -0.90 -27.22 -51.61
N PRO A 37 0.40 -26.83 -51.44
CA PRO A 37 1.04 -26.28 -50.24
C PRO A 37 1.99 -25.08 -50.41
N GLY A 38 2.15 -24.30 -49.34
CA GLY A 38 3.26 -23.33 -49.21
C GLY A 38 3.31 -22.73 -47.80
N ARG A 39 4.33 -23.07 -47.01
CA ARG A 39 4.62 -22.38 -45.74
C ARG A 39 5.11 -20.95 -46.01
N PRO A 40 4.62 -19.96 -45.27
CA PRO A 40 5.49 -18.92 -44.73
C PRO A 40 5.67 -19.08 -43.22
N SER A 41 6.82 -18.65 -42.74
CA SER A 41 7.29 -18.69 -41.36
C SER A 41 6.37 -17.96 -40.35
N HIS A 42 6.32 -18.51 -39.14
CA HIS A 42 5.88 -17.79 -37.94
C HIS A 42 6.80 -16.58 -37.67
N ALA A 43 6.42 -15.38 -38.10
CA ALA A 43 7.13 -14.16 -37.75
C ALA A 43 6.26 -12.89 -37.89
N ARG A 44 5.38 -12.61 -36.91
CA ARG A 44 4.92 -11.22 -36.59
C ARG A 44 4.07 -11.00 -35.33
N ALA A 45 3.63 -12.05 -34.62
CA ALA A 45 2.77 -11.87 -33.44
C ALA A 45 3.46 -11.21 -32.22
N GLY A 46 4.79 -11.35 -32.06
CA GLY A 46 5.49 -10.87 -30.87
C GLY A 46 5.69 -9.34 -30.79
N VAL A 47 5.93 -8.69 -31.93
CA VAL A 47 6.32 -7.26 -31.96
C VAL A 47 5.16 -6.36 -31.52
N GLY A 48 3.96 -6.58 -32.03
CA GLY A 48 2.78 -5.77 -31.70
C GLY A 48 2.29 -5.93 -30.24
N TYR A 49 2.50 -7.11 -29.64
CA TYR A 49 2.10 -7.34 -28.24
C TYR A 49 3.07 -6.69 -27.25
N GLN A 50 4.39 -6.76 -27.51
CA GLN A 50 5.40 -6.08 -26.68
C GLN A 50 5.24 -4.56 -26.74
N ASP A 51 5.01 -3.99 -27.93
CA ASP A 51 4.81 -2.56 -28.11
C ASP A 51 3.56 -2.04 -27.36
N ALA A 52 2.43 -2.75 -27.47
CA ALA A 52 1.21 -2.42 -26.72
C ALA A 52 1.39 -2.54 -25.19
N SER A 53 2.13 -3.55 -24.73
CA SER A 53 2.48 -3.74 -23.31
C SER A 53 3.38 -2.60 -22.79
N HIS A 54 4.40 -2.22 -23.56
CA HIS A 54 5.29 -1.09 -23.24
C HIS A 54 4.55 0.25 -23.25
N ALA A 55 3.62 0.48 -24.18
CA ALA A 55 2.79 1.68 -24.19
C ALA A 55 1.88 1.77 -22.96
N LEU A 56 1.28 0.65 -22.52
CA LEU A 56 0.50 0.59 -21.29
C LEU A 56 1.37 0.82 -20.04
N LEU A 57 2.56 0.19 -19.98
CA LEU A 57 3.51 0.40 -18.90
C LEU A 57 3.98 1.86 -18.84
N TYR A 58 4.33 2.47 -19.97
CA TYR A 58 4.72 3.88 -20.05
C TYR A 58 3.64 4.81 -19.48
N LYS A 59 2.39 4.62 -19.90
CA LYS A 59 1.25 5.37 -19.35
C LYS A 59 1.14 5.23 -17.83
N ARG A 60 1.37 4.02 -17.30
CA ARG A 60 1.29 3.72 -15.86
C ARG A 60 2.49 4.27 -15.08
N LEU A 61 3.66 4.33 -15.70
CA LEU A 61 4.83 5.05 -15.17
C LEU A 61 4.57 6.55 -15.11
N CYS A 62 3.99 7.17 -16.14
CA CYS A 62 3.62 8.59 -16.12
C CYS A 62 2.49 8.90 -15.11
N GLU A 63 1.54 7.98 -14.90
CA GLU A 63 0.55 8.09 -13.80
C GLU A 63 1.25 8.04 -12.42
N LEU A 64 2.25 7.18 -12.25
CA LEU A 64 3.01 7.01 -11.00
C LEU A 64 3.95 8.18 -10.71
N ASN A 65 4.65 8.68 -11.73
CA ASN A 65 5.57 9.81 -11.67
C ASN A 65 5.55 10.56 -13.02
N THR A 66 5.02 11.79 -13.02
CA THR A 66 4.87 12.62 -14.23
C THR A 66 6.19 13.07 -14.85
N ASN A 67 7.33 12.96 -14.14
CA ASN A 67 8.64 13.27 -14.70
C ASN A 67 9.01 12.32 -15.87
N TRP A 68 8.42 11.12 -15.96
CA TRP A 68 8.61 10.21 -17.11
C TRP A 68 8.20 10.80 -18.48
N ASN A 69 7.40 11.87 -18.50
CA ASN A 69 7.10 12.58 -19.75
C ASN A 69 8.37 13.20 -20.41
N GLY A 70 9.46 13.38 -19.65
CA GLY A 70 10.74 13.88 -20.14
C GLY A 70 11.78 12.79 -20.48
N TYR A 71 11.46 11.50 -20.34
CA TYR A 71 12.41 10.40 -20.52
C TYR A 71 11.83 9.26 -21.37
N ALA A 72 12.66 8.64 -22.20
CA ALA A 72 12.36 7.36 -22.84
C ALA A 72 12.84 6.23 -21.92
N PRO A 73 11.96 5.43 -21.27
CA PRO A 73 12.39 4.37 -20.38
C PRO A 73 13.01 3.22 -21.19
N ARG A 74 14.12 2.69 -20.69
CA ARG A 74 14.84 1.56 -21.29
C ARG A 74 14.15 0.23 -21.00
N PHE A 75 13.05 -0.04 -21.69
CA PHE A 75 12.24 -1.25 -21.46
C PHE A 75 13.00 -2.55 -21.79
N GLU A 76 14.13 -2.49 -22.52
CA GLU A 76 14.94 -3.65 -22.88
C GLU A 76 15.59 -4.35 -21.67
N ILE A 77 15.65 -3.68 -20.51
CA ILE A 77 16.16 -4.27 -19.25
C ILE A 77 15.10 -5.10 -18.50
N LEU A 78 13.87 -5.13 -19.02
CA LEU A 78 12.73 -5.79 -18.41
C LEU A 78 12.55 -7.18 -19.03
N ASN A 79 12.70 -8.23 -18.21
CA ASN A 79 12.56 -9.62 -18.63
C ASN A 79 11.19 -10.18 -18.24
N GLY A 80 10.44 -10.75 -19.19
CA GLY A 80 9.18 -11.45 -18.93
C GLY A 80 7.94 -10.55 -18.91
N THR A 81 6.91 -10.99 -18.18
CA THR A 81 5.64 -10.27 -17.99
C THR A 81 5.64 -9.51 -16.67
N PHE A 82 5.15 -8.26 -16.67
CA PHE A 82 5.07 -7.42 -15.49
C PHE A 82 3.61 -7.29 -15.02
N PRO A 83 3.31 -7.53 -13.73
CA PRO A 83 1.97 -7.31 -13.21
C PRO A 83 1.74 -5.80 -13.02
N ILE A 84 1.39 -5.11 -14.11
CA ILE A 84 1.20 -3.64 -14.17
C ILE A 84 0.10 -3.14 -13.18
N ASP A 85 -0.81 -4.03 -12.79
CA ASP A 85 -1.90 -3.76 -11.84
C ASP A 85 -1.56 -4.05 -10.37
N ASP A 86 -0.41 -4.65 -10.09
CA ASP A 86 0.14 -4.72 -8.74
C ASP A 86 0.93 -3.43 -8.45
N GLU A 87 0.49 -2.67 -7.43
CA GLU A 87 1.08 -1.35 -7.11
C GLU A 87 2.53 -1.48 -6.62
N ILE A 88 2.88 -2.55 -5.90
CA ILE A 88 4.25 -2.80 -5.42
C ILE A 88 5.13 -3.11 -6.62
N ALA A 89 4.74 -4.07 -7.47
CA ALA A 89 5.50 -4.44 -8.66
C ALA A 89 5.65 -3.28 -9.66
N LEU A 90 4.64 -2.40 -9.77
CA LEU A 90 4.73 -1.19 -10.59
C LEU A 90 5.78 -0.21 -10.03
N ILE A 91 5.83 0.01 -8.72
CA ILE A 91 6.86 0.86 -8.09
C ILE A 91 8.25 0.21 -8.20
N GLN A 92 8.37 -1.11 -8.06
CA GLN A 92 9.63 -1.83 -8.30
C GLN A 92 10.10 -1.68 -9.74
N THR A 93 9.21 -1.86 -10.72
CA THR A 93 9.49 -1.69 -12.15
C THR A 93 9.92 -0.26 -12.45
N HIS A 94 9.24 0.73 -11.86
CA HIS A 94 9.61 2.14 -11.94
C HIS A 94 11.04 2.37 -11.44
N LEU A 95 11.35 1.98 -10.19
CA LEU A 95 12.67 2.21 -9.60
C LEU A 95 13.77 1.47 -10.38
N LYS A 96 13.51 0.28 -10.92
CA LYS A 96 14.44 -0.44 -11.79
C LYS A 96 14.80 0.37 -13.04
N LEU A 97 13.81 0.96 -13.70
CA LEU A 97 14.01 1.82 -14.88
C LEU A 97 14.71 3.14 -14.50
N VAL A 98 14.40 3.73 -13.33
CA VAL A 98 15.10 4.93 -12.83
C VAL A 98 16.57 4.63 -12.56
N ILE A 99 16.90 3.55 -11.85
CA ILE A 99 18.30 3.16 -11.58
C ILE A 99 19.07 2.98 -12.90
N ALA A 100 18.46 2.39 -13.92
CA ALA A 100 19.08 2.26 -15.24
C ALA A 100 19.30 3.61 -15.92
N GLN A 101 18.30 4.50 -15.90
CA GLN A 101 18.42 5.87 -16.44
C GLN A 101 19.58 6.64 -15.76
N LEU A 102 19.64 6.59 -14.43
CA LEU A 102 20.66 7.28 -13.61
C LEU A 102 22.06 6.72 -13.80
N ARG A 103 22.20 5.42 -14.10
CA ARG A 103 23.48 4.78 -14.45
C ARG A 103 23.98 5.15 -15.85
N SER A 104 23.10 5.62 -16.73
CA SER A 104 23.45 6.10 -18.08
C SER A 104 23.49 7.63 -18.22
N ALA A 105 23.31 8.38 -17.13
CA ALA A 105 23.39 9.84 -17.14
C ALA A 105 24.83 10.33 -17.35
N ASP A 106 24.99 11.50 -17.98
CA ASP A 106 26.29 12.19 -18.02
C ASP A 106 26.61 12.75 -16.62
N ILE A 107 27.71 12.24 -16.07
CA ILE A 107 28.22 12.55 -14.73
C ILE A 107 29.64 13.12 -14.76
N SER A 108 30.12 13.53 -15.95
CA SER A 108 31.46 14.09 -16.17
C SER A 108 31.76 15.36 -15.36
N HIS A 109 30.72 16.04 -14.89
CA HIS A 109 30.77 17.25 -14.07
C HIS A 109 30.86 16.99 -12.55
N LEU A 110 30.74 15.73 -12.10
CA LEU A 110 30.76 15.38 -10.67
C LEU A 110 32.18 15.18 -10.15
N SER A 111 32.42 15.61 -8.91
CA SER A 111 33.65 15.30 -8.17
C SER A 111 33.70 13.83 -7.70
N ASP A 112 34.90 13.31 -7.43
CA ASP A 112 35.10 11.94 -6.91
C ASP A 112 34.25 11.63 -5.66
N SER A 113 34.08 12.63 -4.78
CA SER A 113 33.24 12.50 -3.58
C SER A 113 31.75 12.34 -3.94
N GLN A 114 31.26 13.13 -4.90
CA GLN A 114 29.88 13.02 -5.41
C GLN A 114 29.67 11.71 -6.17
N LEU A 115 30.65 11.25 -6.96
CA LEU A 115 30.60 9.95 -7.64
C LEU A 115 30.50 8.79 -6.63
N ALA A 116 31.30 8.82 -5.56
CA ALA A 116 31.23 7.84 -4.49
C ALA A 116 29.86 7.84 -3.77
N GLN A 117 29.33 9.03 -3.43
CA GLN A 117 28.01 9.17 -2.81
C GLN A 117 26.89 8.69 -3.75
N ARG A 118 26.92 9.08 -5.02
CA ARG A 118 25.92 8.68 -6.04
C ARG A 118 25.88 7.16 -6.18
N ASN A 119 27.03 6.50 -6.27
CA ASN A 119 27.13 5.05 -6.37
C ASN A 119 26.59 4.34 -5.12
N ALA A 120 26.91 4.83 -3.92
CA ALA A 120 26.37 4.30 -2.67
C ALA A 120 24.83 4.43 -2.60
N HIS A 121 24.29 5.60 -2.97
CA HIS A 121 22.84 5.82 -3.03
C HIS A 121 22.15 4.92 -4.08
N LEU A 122 22.75 4.70 -5.26
CA LEU A 122 22.20 3.79 -6.27
C LEU A 122 22.16 2.33 -5.79
N GLN A 123 23.13 1.91 -4.96
CA GLN A 123 23.11 0.59 -4.32
C GLN A 123 21.99 0.50 -3.27
N ILE A 124 21.85 1.51 -2.40
CA ILE A 124 20.76 1.58 -1.41
C ILE A 124 19.39 1.59 -2.10
N LEU A 125 19.23 2.34 -3.19
CA LEU A 125 17.98 2.39 -3.95
C LEU A 125 17.64 1.03 -4.58
N GLN A 126 18.64 0.26 -5.00
CA GLN A 126 18.45 -1.09 -5.52
C GLN A 126 17.99 -2.08 -4.43
N THR A 127 18.49 -1.96 -3.20
CA THR A 127 18.00 -2.73 -2.04
C THR A 127 16.56 -2.32 -1.67
N TYR A 128 16.32 -1.02 -1.46
CA TYR A 128 14.98 -0.48 -1.14
C TYR A 128 13.91 -0.89 -2.19
N MET A 129 14.28 -0.92 -3.47
CA MET A 129 13.43 -1.45 -4.54
C MET A 129 13.14 -2.95 -4.35
N ALA A 130 14.16 -3.77 -4.09
CA ALA A 130 13.99 -5.22 -3.91
C ALA A 130 13.11 -5.55 -2.69
N ASP A 131 13.28 -4.81 -1.60
CA ASP A 131 12.52 -4.99 -0.35
C ASP A 131 11.01 -4.72 -0.51
N GLY A 132 10.61 -3.88 -1.49
CA GLY A 132 9.20 -3.62 -1.82
C GLY A 132 8.40 -2.86 -0.74
N ASN A 133 9.03 -2.45 0.36
CA ASN A 133 8.37 -1.78 1.48
C ASN A 133 8.22 -0.27 1.19
N PHE A 134 7.06 0.11 0.64
CA PHE A 134 6.79 1.48 0.19
C PHE A 134 5.72 2.19 1.04
N PRO A 135 5.84 3.52 1.25
CA PRO A 135 4.84 4.32 1.95
C PRO A 135 3.43 4.16 1.41
N GLN A 136 2.44 4.24 2.31
CA GLN A 136 1.03 4.29 1.94
C GLN A 136 0.50 5.73 1.97
N ASN A 137 -0.15 6.19 0.90
CA ASN A 137 -0.89 7.46 0.91
C ASN A 137 -2.24 7.29 1.61
N ILE A 138 -2.21 7.50 2.93
CA ILE A 138 -3.42 7.55 3.75
C ILE A 138 -3.94 8.98 3.99
N PHE A 139 -3.31 9.99 3.38
CA PHE A 139 -3.52 11.38 3.71
C PHE A 139 -4.46 12.10 2.74
N VAL A 140 -4.33 11.87 1.42
CA VAL A 140 -5.02 12.67 0.39
C VAL A 140 -5.37 11.87 -0.87
N THR A 141 -6.04 12.53 -1.82
CA THR A 141 -6.46 12.04 -3.14
C THR A 141 -5.34 12.12 -4.16
N GLY A 142 -5.43 11.40 -5.28
CA GLY A 142 -5.54 9.94 -5.27
C GLY A 142 -4.12 9.37 -5.25
N ARG A 143 -3.33 9.76 -6.26
CA ARG A 143 -1.87 9.64 -6.25
C ARG A 143 -1.22 10.92 -5.71
N ARG A 144 -0.42 10.80 -4.64
CA ARG A 144 0.39 11.89 -4.07
C ARG A 144 1.73 11.33 -3.55
N PRO A 145 2.82 12.12 -3.52
CA PRO A 145 3.99 11.77 -2.73
C PRO A 145 3.64 11.61 -1.24
N VAL A 146 4.38 10.75 -0.55
CA VAL A 146 4.37 10.61 0.91
C VAL A 146 5.81 10.49 1.36
N PHE A 147 6.31 11.43 2.14
CA PHE A 147 7.73 11.49 2.48
C PHE A 147 8.12 10.40 3.50
N ILE A 148 7.38 10.32 4.61
CA ILE A 148 7.34 9.17 5.52
C ILE A 148 5.87 8.95 5.93
N ASP A 149 5.38 7.71 5.86
CA ASP A 149 4.04 7.37 6.33
C ASP A 149 3.97 7.29 7.88
N PRO A 150 2.78 7.14 8.51
CA PRO A 150 2.68 7.10 9.97
C PRO A 150 3.30 5.88 10.64
N TRP A 151 3.72 4.88 9.85
CA TRP A 151 4.38 3.67 10.33
C TRP A 151 5.91 3.78 10.29
N GLY A 152 6.44 4.86 9.68
CA GLY A 152 7.88 5.10 9.55
C GLY A 152 8.45 4.59 8.22
N THR A 153 7.62 4.11 7.29
CA THR A 153 8.07 3.77 5.94
C THR A 153 8.43 5.05 5.21
N HIS A 154 9.72 5.20 4.88
CA HIS A 154 10.21 6.35 4.12
C HIS A 154 10.00 6.11 2.62
N CYS A 155 9.71 7.16 1.84
CA CYS A 155 9.83 7.05 0.37
C CYS A 155 11.27 6.83 -0.05
N ALA A 156 11.50 6.48 -1.32
CA ALA A 156 12.82 6.25 -1.89
C ALA A 156 13.82 7.37 -1.52
N VAL A 157 13.45 8.64 -1.74
CA VAL A 157 14.30 9.80 -1.41
C VAL A 157 14.51 9.93 0.10
N GLY A 158 13.45 9.82 0.91
CA GLY A 158 13.54 9.90 2.36
C GLY A 158 14.42 8.79 2.94
N HIS A 159 14.37 7.60 2.36
CA HIS A 159 15.21 6.46 2.72
C HIS A 159 16.69 6.75 2.41
N LEU A 160 17.01 7.26 1.22
CA LEU A 160 18.38 7.69 0.87
C LEU A 160 18.93 8.77 1.83
N ILE A 161 18.11 9.75 2.21
CA ILE A 161 18.49 10.77 3.19
C ILE A 161 18.74 10.13 4.56
N ALA A 162 17.85 9.24 5.03
CA ALA A 162 17.97 8.63 6.34
C ALA A 162 19.18 7.66 6.46
N THR A 163 19.39 6.79 5.47
CA THR A 163 20.51 5.81 5.47
C THR A 163 21.87 6.46 5.25
N SER A 164 21.95 7.57 4.53
CA SER A 164 23.19 8.37 4.38
C SER A 164 23.58 9.19 5.63
N GLY A 165 22.97 8.91 6.78
CA GLY A 165 23.27 9.54 8.06
C GLY A 165 22.46 10.81 8.37
N HIS A 166 21.50 11.19 7.51
CA HIS A 166 20.74 12.43 7.64
C HIS A 166 19.29 12.18 8.12
N SER A 167 19.04 11.17 8.96
CA SER A 167 17.70 10.83 9.49
C SER A 167 16.95 12.02 10.09
N ARG A 168 17.63 12.91 10.82
CA ARG A 168 17.04 14.15 11.34
C ARG A 168 16.53 15.09 10.23
N LEU A 169 17.21 15.15 9.09
CA LEU A 169 16.74 15.92 7.94
C LEU A 169 15.47 15.29 7.35
N ALA A 170 15.41 13.95 7.26
CA ALA A 170 14.22 13.24 6.81
C ALA A 170 13.00 13.49 7.74
N ASP A 171 13.20 13.45 9.07
CA ASP A 171 12.16 13.80 10.07
C ASP A 171 11.65 15.25 9.92
N VAL A 172 12.55 16.20 9.64
CA VAL A 172 12.23 17.62 9.45
C VAL A 172 11.43 17.81 8.16
N ILE A 173 11.89 17.24 7.04
CA ILE A 173 11.15 17.26 5.77
C ILE A 173 9.77 16.61 5.93
N ASN A 174 9.65 15.48 6.62
CA ASN A 174 8.35 14.82 6.83
C ASN A 174 7.37 15.64 7.69
N ARG A 175 7.87 16.50 8.57
CA ARG A 175 7.01 17.39 9.38
C ARG A 175 6.52 18.59 8.55
N GLU A 176 7.37 19.14 7.70
CA GLU A 176 7.13 20.38 6.97
C GLU A 176 6.45 20.16 5.62
N HIS A 177 6.80 19.07 4.93
CA HIS A 177 6.54 18.85 3.50
C HIS A 177 6.12 17.39 3.20
N ARG A 178 5.40 16.74 4.13
CA ARG A 178 5.03 15.30 4.05
C ARG A 178 4.50 14.86 2.69
N LEU A 179 3.72 15.70 2.03
CA LEU A 179 2.97 15.36 0.82
C LEU A 179 3.50 16.08 -0.42
N ASP A 180 4.62 16.78 -0.32
CA ASP A 180 5.06 17.65 -1.42
C ASP A 180 5.96 16.91 -2.41
N TYR A 181 5.90 17.35 -3.67
CA TYR A 181 6.89 16.92 -4.65
C TYR A 181 8.24 17.54 -4.25
N LEU A 182 9.35 16.84 -4.51
CA LEU A 182 10.68 17.35 -4.12
C LEU A 182 10.97 18.76 -4.64
N ARG A 183 10.43 19.11 -5.82
CA ARG A 183 10.54 20.43 -6.44
C ARG A 183 9.95 21.56 -5.59
N ASP A 184 9.04 21.24 -4.67
CA ASP A 184 8.31 22.19 -3.82
C ASP A 184 8.87 22.27 -2.39
N ILE A 185 9.70 21.31 -1.98
CA ILE A 185 10.29 21.24 -0.64
C ILE A 185 11.31 22.37 -0.43
N ARG A 186 11.24 23.07 0.71
CA ARG A 186 12.13 24.20 1.04
C ARG A 186 12.89 24.03 2.38
N THR A 187 12.78 22.87 3.02
CA THR A 187 13.51 22.54 4.26
C THR A 187 15.01 22.79 4.13
N ALA A 188 15.56 23.56 5.09
CA ALA A 188 17.00 23.80 5.19
C ALA A 188 17.78 22.48 5.39
N GLY A 189 18.87 22.30 4.62
CA GLY A 189 19.66 21.07 4.59
C GLY A 189 19.42 20.21 3.35
N LEU A 190 18.23 20.27 2.73
CA LEU A 190 17.92 19.45 1.55
C LEU A 190 18.82 19.80 0.35
N ALA A 191 19.04 21.08 0.07
CA ALA A 191 19.90 21.52 -1.04
C ALA A 191 21.37 21.10 -0.83
N GLN A 192 21.87 21.18 0.41
CA GLN A 192 23.22 20.75 0.76
C GLN A 192 23.39 19.24 0.59
N TRP A 193 22.42 18.45 1.07
CA TRP A 193 22.42 17.00 0.90
C TRP A 193 22.30 16.62 -0.59
N GLN A 194 21.41 17.26 -1.34
CA GLN A 194 21.23 17.04 -2.78
C GLN A 194 22.55 17.28 -3.55
N HIS A 195 23.22 18.41 -3.32
CA HIS A 195 24.54 18.68 -3.91
C HIS A 195 25.59 17.62 -3.53
N ALA A 196 25.66 17.21 -2.26
CA ALA A 196 26.62 16.21 -1.79
C ALA A 196 26.34 14.79 -2.32
N SER A 197 25.06 14.46 -2.55
CA SER A 197 24.62 13.13 -3.03
C SER A 197 25.04 12.80 -4.46
N GLY A 198 25.40 13.81 -5.26
CA GLY A 198 25.71 13.65 -6.68
C GLY A 198 24.48 13.44 -7.57
N PHE A 199 23.27 13.80 -7.11
CA PHE A 199 22.05 13.83 -7.93
C PHE A 199 21.60 15.26 -8.23
N SER A 200 21.02 15.47 -9.41
CA SER A 200 20.24 16.67 -9.69
C SER A 200 18.86 16.62 -9.03
N LEU A 201 18.18 17.76 -8.93
CA LEU A 201 16.80 17.80 -8.43
C LEU A 201 15.82 17.08 -9.38
N ASP A 202 16.08 17.06 -10.69
CA ASP A 202 15.29 16.31 -11.68
C ASP A 202 15.42 14.81 -11.48
N GLU A 203 16.64 14.33 -11.19
CA GLU A 203 16.91 12.92 -10.90
C GLU A 203 16.23 12.47 -9.61
N LEU A 204 16.31 13.27 -8.54
CA LEU A 204 15.60 12.96 -7.29
C LEU A 204 14.06 13.05 -7.46
N ALA A 205 13.56 13.94 -8.32
CA ALA A 205 12.14 14.01 -8.68
C ALA A 205 11.71 12.79 -9.52
N LEU A 206 12.59 12.24 -10.37
CA LEU A 206 12.37 10.98 -11.08
C LEU A 206 12.42 9.77 -10.12
N ILE A 207 13.24 9.81 -9.06
CA ILE A 207 13.26 8.78 -8.00
C ILE A 207 11.97 8.81 -7.15
N GLN A 208 11.29 9.95 -7.00
CA GLN A 208 10.12 10.10 -6.13
C GLN A 208 8.83 9.53 -6.77
N PRO A 209 8.31 8.35 -6.36
CA PRO A 209 6.99 7.91 -6.79
C PRO A 209 5.88 8.68 -6.07
N THR A 210 4.66 8.51 -6.57
CA THR A 210 3.43 8.79 -5.82
C THR A 210 2.78 7.48 -5.35
N TYR A 211 1.84 7.54 -4.42
CA TYR A 211 1.13 6.35 -3.91
C TYR A 211 -0.38 6.52 -4.04
N ARG A 212 -1.07 5.47 -4.49
CA ARG A 212 -2.55 5.40 -4.58
C ARG A 212 -3.23 5.35 -3.21
N SER A 213 -4.56 5.36 -3.25
CA SER A 213 -5.47 5.42 -2.10
C SER A 213 -6.55 4.32 -2.21
N THR A 214 -6.96 3.75 -1.07
CA THR A 214 -7.84 2.58 -0.96
C THR A 214 -8.74 2.66 0.29
N THR A 215 -10.05 2.80 0.14
CA THR A 215 -11.00 2.73 1.29
C THR A 215 -11.13 1.28 1.78
N LEU A 216 -11.14 1.08 3.11
CA LEU A 216 -11.35 -0.21 3.77
C LEU A 216 -12.55 -0.12 4.73
N VAL A 217 -13.55 -0.98 4.53
CA VAL A 217 -14.79 -1.00 5.31
C VAL A 217 -14.88 -2.32 6.07
N TYR A 218 -15.23 -2.23 7.36
CA TYR A 218 -15.48 -3.36 8.24
C TYR A 218 -16.95 -3.40 8.66
N PRO A 219 -17.46 -4.54 9.18
CA PRO A 219 -18.66 -4.56 10.01
C PRO A 219 -18.50 -3.61 11.20
N LYS A 220 -19.59 -3.02 11.67
CA LYS A 220 -19.58 -1.92 12.65
C LYS A 220 -18.94 -2.35 13.97
N GLU A 221 -19.21 -3.58 14.39
CA GLU A 221 -18.76 -4.19 15.64
C GLU A 221 -17.24 -4.40 15.61
N ILE A 222 -16.70 -4.75 14.43
CA ILE A 222 -15.26 -4.88 14.19
C ILE A 222 -14.58 -3.52 14.08
N GLU A 223 -15.22 -2.53 13.44
CA GLU A 223 -14.74 -1.14 13.44
C GLU A 223 -14.62 -0.58 14.87
N GLN A 224 -15.62 -0.83 15.73
CA GLN A 224 -15.58 -0.45 17.15
C GLN A 224 -14.47 -1.17 17.92
N LEU A 225 -14.32 -2.49 17.77
CA LEU A 225 -13.22 -3.26 18.40
C LEU A 225 -11.84 -2.71 18.03
N ILE A 226 -11.62 -2.43 16.74
CA ILE A 226 -10.38 -1.83 16.22
C ILE A 226 -10.14 -0.46 16.88
N LEU A 227 -11.18 0.35 17.06
CA LEU A 227 -11.12 1.65 17.73
C LEU A 227 -10.97 1.55 19.26
N GLY A 228 -11.19 0.37 19.86
CA GLY A 228 -11.02 0.11 21.29
C GLY A 228 -12.30 0.00 22.11
N ASP A 229 -13.43 -0.24 21.46
CA ASP A 229 -14.73 -0.48 22.08
C ASP A 229 -15.28 -1.85 21.63
N SER A 230 -15.24 -2.84 22.51
CA SER A 230 -15.76 -4.18 22.29
C SER A 230 -17.17 -4.39 22.86
N ALA A 231 -17.79 -3.38 23.47
CA ALA A 231 -19.03 -3.57 24.24
C ALA A 231 -20.18 -4.11 23.40
N ALA A 232 -20.37 -3.58 22.18
CA ALA A 232 -21.39 -4.07 21.25
C ALA A 232 -21.12 -5.51 20.77
N LEU A 233 -19.85 -5.85 20.53
CA LEU A 233 -19.43 -7.19 20.11
C LEU A 233 -19.65 -8.21 21.24
N MET A 234 -19.25 -7.89 22.47
CA MET A 234 -19.51 -8.74 23.64
C MET A 234 -21.02 -8.91 23.91
N ALA A 235 -21.83 -7.88 23.70
CA ALA A 235 -23.29 -7.99 23.84
C ALA A 235 -23.89 -8.93 22.79
N GLY A 236 -23.46 -8.82 21.51
CA GLY A 236 -23.91 -9.71 20.43
C GLY A 236 -23.49 -11.18 20.61
N ILE A 237 -22.29 -11.43 21.16
CA ILE A 237 -21.85 -12.79 21.53
C ILE A 237 -22.73 -13.35 22.64
N ASN A 238 -22.93 -12.60 23.74
CA ASN A 238 -23.72 -13.05 24.89
C ASN A 238 -25.22 -13.25 24.58
N SER A 239 -25.76 -12.57 23.58
CA SER A 239 -27.15 -12.77 23.11
C SER A 239 -27.29 -13.90 22.07
N GLY A 240 -26.18 -14.43 21.55
CA GLY A 240 -26.18 -15.37 20.42
C GLY A 240 -26.49 -14.74 19.06
N GLU A 241 -26.49 -13.40 18.95
CA GLU A 241 -26.63 -12.68 17.67
C GLU A 241 -25.34 -12.80 16.82
N ILE A 242 -24.19 -12.92 17.47
CA ILE A 242 -22.88 -13.09 16.84
C ILE A 242 -22.33 -14.46 17.24
N ASP A 243 -22.17 -15.35 16.27
CA ASP A 243 -21.53 -16.67 16.47
C ASP A 243 -20.06 -16.49 16.89
N VAL A 244 -19.67 -17.17 17.97
CA VAL A 244 -18.30 -17.19 18.50
C VAL A 244 -17.28 -17.73 17.47
N HIS A 245 -17.73 -18.57 16.54
CA HIS A 245 -16.93 -19.16 15.47
C HIS A 245 -16.91 -18.32 14.17
N ALA A 246 -17.69 -17.24 14.10
CA ALA A 246 -17.75 -16.36 12.93
C ALA A 246 -16.37 -15.78 12.57
N ARG A 247 -16.14 -15.58 11.28
CA ARG A 247 -14.86 -15.09 10.74
C ARG A 247 -15.06 -13.78 10.00
N CYS A 248 -14.22 -12.79 10.29
CA CYS A 248 -14.19 -11.51 9.57
C CYS A 248 -12.85 -11.36 8.84
N GLY A 249 -12.88 -11.26 7.51
CA GLY A 249 -11.65 -11.16 6.70
C GLY A 249 -10.68 -12.32 6.92
N GLY A 250 -11.20 -13.55 7.05
CA GLY A 250 -10.40 -14.76 7.28
C GLY A 250 -9.89 -14.96 8.72
N LYS A 251 -10.30 -14.12 9.67
CA LYS A 251 -9.84 -14.15 11.08
C LYS A 251 -11.00 -14.51 12.01
N THR A 252 -10.75 -15.36 13.00
CA THR A 252 -11.73 -15.63 14.08
C THR A 252 -11.81 -14.42 15.00
N LEU A 253 -12.88 -14.32 15.81
CA LEU A 253 -13.01 -13.28 16.83
C LEU A 253 -11.79 -13.20 17.77
N LEU A 254 -11.18 -14.34 18.11
CA LEU A 254 -10.02 -14.39 19.01
C LEU A 254 -8.76 -13.76 18.38
N HIS A 255 -8.55 -13.91 17.06
CA HIS A 255 -7.49 -13.18 16.35
C HIS A 255 -7.70 -11.67 16.39
N LEU A 256 -8.97 -11.22 16.26
CA LEU A 256 -9.32 -9.81 16.27
C LEU A 256 -9.12 -9.20 17.67
N ALA A 257 -9.58 -9.89 18.72
CA ALA A 257 -9.37 -9.51 20.12
C ALA A 257 -7.88 -9.41 20.48
N ALA A 258 -7.08 -10.40 20.05
CA ALA A 258 -5.64 -10.43 20.28
C ALA A 258 -4.89 -9.26 19.60
N ALA A 259 -5.24 -8.92 18.35
CA ALA A 259 -4.66 -7.76 17.68
C ALA A 259 -5.08 -6.43 18.32
N ALA A 260 -6.32 -6.33 18.80
CA ALA A 260 -6.84 -5.16 19.52
C ALA A 260 -6.28 -5.02 20.96
N GLY A 261 -5.67 -6.09 21.50
CA GLY A 261 -5.24 -6.15 22.89
C GLY A 261 -6.41 -6.17 23.88
N ASP A 262 -7.54 -6.77 23.51
CA ASP A 262 -8.71 -6.86 24.37
C ASP A 262 -8.71 -8.21 25.11
N LEU A 263 -8.16 -8.21 26.33
CA LEU A 263 -8.08 -9.40 27.17
C LEU A 263 -9.46 -9.87 27.65
N THR A 264 -10.38 -8.95 27.94
CA THR A 264 -11.72 -9.29 28.43
C THR A 264 -12.54 -9.96 27.33
N LEU A 265 -12.49 -9.44 26.10
CA LEU A 265 -13.09 -10.10 24.95
C LEU A 265 -12.41 -11.45 24.66
N ALA A 266 -11.07 -11.54 24.72
CA ALA A 266 -10.35 -12.78 24.47
C ALA A 266 -10.73 -13.90 25.47
N GLN A 267 -10.90 -13.56 26.75
CA GLN A 267 -11.38 -14.46 27.80
C GLN A 267 -12.82 -14.90 27.53
N LEU A 268 -13.74 -13.95 27.30
CA LEU A 268 -15.14 -14.25 26.98
C LEU A 268 -15.28 -15.21 25.79
N LEU A 269 -14.49 -15.01 24.74
CA LEU A 269 -14.53 -15.86 23.55
C LEU A 269 -14.13 -17.30 23.85
N VAL A 270 -13.09 -17.52 24.67
CA VAL A 270 -12.67 -18.88 25.07
C VAL A 270 -13.69 -19.51 26.01
N ASP A 271 -14.27 -18.75 26.94
CA ASP A 271 -15.36 -19.22 27.81
C ASP A 271 -16.61 -19.63 27.01
N GLN A 272 -16.86 -18.99 25.86
CA GLN A 272 -17.92 -19.33 24.90
C GLN A 272 -17.49 -20.39 23.86
N GLY A 273 -16.31 -21.01 24.01
CA GLY A 273 -15.89 -22.15 23.19
C GLY A 273 -15.16 -21.80 21.88
N ALA A 274 -14.63 -20.58 21.72
CA ALA A 274 -13.78 -20.23 20.58
C ALA A 274 -12.59 -21.19 20.45
N ASP A 275 -12.28 -21.60 19.21
CA ASP A 275 -11.09 -22.41 18.93
C ASP A 275 -9.81 -21.59 19.19
N LEU A 276 -9.15 -21.97 20.29
CA LEU A 276 -7.93 -21.39 20.81
C LEU A 276 -6.73 -21.57 19.85
N HIS A 277 -6.74 -22.62 19.02
CA HIS A 277 -5.64 -22.99 18.13
C HIS A 277 -5.93 -22.69 16.65
N ALA A 278 -7.07 -22.06 16.35
CA ALA A 278 -7.41 -21.62 15.00
C ALA A 278 -6.28 -20.76 14.38
N VAL A 279 -5.99 -21.01 13.11
CA VAL A 279 -5.11 -20.17 12.28
C VAL A 279 -5.95 -19.33 11.32
N SER A 280 -5.52 -18.11 11.03
CA SER A 280 -6.20 -17.23 10.08
C SER A 280 -6.03 -17.73 8.64
N THR A 281 -6.97 -17.37 7.78
CA THR A 281 -6.88 -17.55 6.32
C THR A 281 -6.81 -16.18 5.67
N LEU A 282 -6.54 -16.14 4.37
CA LEU A 282 -6.84 -14.94 3.58
C LEU A 282 -8.34 -14.63 3.65
N GLY A 283 -8.65 -13.33 3.68
CA GLY A 283 -10.02 -12.81 3.54
C GLY A 283 -10.36 -12.47 2.10
N CYS A 284 -9.36 -12.17 1.26
CA CYS A 284 -9.53 -11.80 -0.15
C CYS A 284 -8.56 -12.59 -1.03
N GLU A 285 -9.04 -13.10 -2.16
CA GLU A 285 -8.16 -13.65 -3.19
C GLU A 285 -7.38 -12.55 -3.93
N LYS A 286 -6.20 -12.90 -4.46
CA LYS A 286 -5.37 -12.02 -5.29
C LYS A 286 -6.10 -11.57 -6.58
N SER A 287 -6.95 -12.44 -7.12
CA SER A 287 -7.84 -12.19 -8.27
C SER A 287 -8.84 -11.05 -8.00
N GLU A 288 -9.39 -10.99 -6.79
CA GLU A 288 -10.35 -9.98 -6.34
C GLU A 288 -9.64 -8.65 -6.05
N LEU A 289 -8.47 -8.67 -5.38
CA LEU A 289 -7.64 -7.47 -5.17
C LEU A 289 -7.24 -6.79 -6.49
N ALA A 290 -6.98 -7.58 -7.55
CA ALA A 290 -6.67 -7.08 -8.88
C ALA A 290 -7.81 -6.31 -9.57
N LYS A 291 -9.05 -6.35 -9.03
CA LYS A 291 -10.16 -5.49 -9.48
C LYS A 291 -10.02 -4.04 -9.00
N GLY A 292 -9.05 -3.73 -8.14
CA GLY A 292 -8.74 -2.38 -7.67
C GLY A 292 -8.44 -1.39 -8.80
N GLY A 293 -8.63 -0.09 -8.53
CA GLY A 293 -8.60 0.93 -9.56
C GLY A 293 -8.10 2.30 -9.10
N ARG A 294 -8.70 3.38 -9.63
CA ARG A 294 -8.36 4.76 -9.26
C ARG A 294 -8.93 5.18 -7.90
N GLN A 295 -9.99 4.51 -7.47
CA GLN A 295 -10.53 4.50 -6.12
C GLN A 295 -10.99 3.07 -5.82
N THR A 296 -10.25 2.39 -4.95
CA THR A 296 -10.52 1.01 -4.53
C THR A 296 -11.29 1.04 -3.22
N VAL A 297 -12.40 0.31 -3.12
CA VAL A 297 -13.12 0.08 -1.86
C VAL A 297 -13.08 -1.41 -1.54
N VAL A 298 -12.33 -1.78 -0.51
CA VAL A 298 -12.22 -3.12 0.06
C VAL A 298 -13.27 -3.24 1.17
N THR A 299 -14.19 -4.20 1.05
CA THR A 299 -15.26 -4.41 2.03
C THR A 299 -15.05 -5.77 2.70
N VAL A 300 -14.58 -5.74 3.94
CA VAL A 300 -14.44 -6.92 4.80
C VAL A 300 -15.82 -7.29 5.35
N ARG A 301 -16.12 -8.59 5.41
CA ARG A 301 -17.45 -9.12 5.77
C ARG A 301 -17.34 -10.29 6.72
N TRP A 302 -18.44 -10.54 7.46
CA TRP A 302 -18.66 -11.78 8.20
C TRP A 302 -18.89 -12.94 7.23
N ASP A 303 -18.18 -14.04 7.44
CA ASP A 303 -18.38 -15.38 6.82
C ASP A 303 -18.57 -15.37 5.30
N GLN A 304 -17.94 -14.39 4.65
CA GLN A 304 -17.99 -14.11 3.23
C GLN A 304 -16.63 -13.57 2.79
N PRO A 305 -16.18 -13.87 1.56
CA PRO A 305 -14.98 -13.26 1.00
C PRO A 305 -15.05 -11.73 1.07
N THR A 306 -13.94 -11.09 1.41
CA THR A 306 -13.74 -9.65 1.22
C THR A 306 -13.99 -9.31 -0.25
N SER A 307 -14.78 -8.26 -0.51
CA SER A 307 -15.08 -7.82 -1.88
C SER A 307 -14.39 -6.51 -2.22
N VAL A 308 -14.00 -6.35 -3.48
CA VAL A 308 -13.25 -5.19 -3.97
C VAL A 308 -14.03 -4.51 -5.09
N THR A 309 -14.46 -3.28 -4.84
CA THR A 309 -15.14 -2.46 -5.86
C THR A 309 -14.26 -1.32 -6.31
N ASN A 310 -14.14 -1.16 -7.64
CA ASN A 310 -13.57 0.01 -8.28
C ASN A 310 -14.70 1.01 -8.53
N ARG A 311 -14.69 2.15 -7.83
CA ARG A 311 -15.64 3.23 -8.07
C ARG A 311 -14.96 4.34 -8.85
N GLY A 312 -15.59 4.78 -9.94
CA GLY A 312 -15.14 5.96 -10.68
C GLY A 312 -15.35 7.20 -9.81
N GLY A 313 -14.29 7.68 -9.18
CA GLY A 313 -14.33 8.78 -8.23
C GLY A 313 -12.95 9.18 -7.74
N MET A 314 -12.89 10.20 -6.88
CA MET A 314 -11.61 10.75 -6.39
C MET A 314 -11.17 10.03 -5.10
N GLY A 315 -10.15 9.16 -5.20
CA GLY A 315 -9.35 8.60 -4.07
C GLY A 315 -10.15 8.13 -2.84
N ILE A 316 -9.98 8.64 -1.62
CA ILE A 316 -8.97 9.55 -1.05
C ILE A 316 -8.34 8.76 0.14
N GLY A 317 -7.02 8.86 0.41
CA GLY A 317 -6.36 8.15 1.53
C GLY A 317 -6.59 6.62 1.62
N VAL A 318 -6.35 6.05 2.81
CA VAL A 318 -6.99 4.79 3.25
C VAL A 318 -8.03 5.16 4.28
N TYR A 319 -9.28 4.81 3.99
CA TYR A 319 -10.47 5.23 4.74
C TYR A 319 -11.23 4.10 5.40
N GLY A 320 -12.20 4.49 6.22
CA GLY A 320 -12.79 3.73 7.32
C GLY A 320 -12.67 4.59 8.59
N ALA A 321 -13.54 4.42 9.60
CA ALA A 321 -13.36 5.20 10.83
C ALA A 321 -12.08 4.78 11.56
N VAL A 322 -11.67 3.52 11.42
CA VAL A 322 -10.44 2.97 12.01
C VAL A 322 -9.18 3.74 11.64
N PHE A 323 -9.05 4.23 10.40
CA PHE A 323 -7.84 4.93 9.94
C PHE A 323 -7.71 6.36 10.51
N LYS A 324 -8.77 6.89 11.12
CA LYS A 324 -8.77 8.23 11.75
C LYS A 324 -7.93 8.26 13.05
N THR A 325 -7.71 7.12 13.71
CA THR A 325 -6.96 7.04 14.97
C THR A 325 -5.64 6.27 14.79
N GLU A 326 -4.66 6.52 15.66
CA GLU A 326 -3.38 5.80 15.61
C GLU A 326 -3.53 4.35 16.04
N ARG A 327 -4.36 4.09 17.07
CA ARG A 327 -4.77 2.73 17.48
C ARG A 327 -5.40 1.98 16.30
N GLY A 328 -6.41 2.56 15.66
CA GLY A 328 -7.14 1.88 14.60
C GLY A 328 -6.29 1.62 13.37
N ARG A 329 -5.38 2.55 13.01
CA ARG A 329 -4.34 2.31 11.99
C ARG A 329 -3.41 1.16 12.34
N PHE A 330 -2.94 1.11 13.58
CA PHE A 330 -2.04 0.04 14.04
C PHE A 330 -2.72 -1.33 13.97
N VAL A 331 -3.95 -1.46 14.47
CA VAL A 331 -4.70 -2.73 14.50
C VAL A 331 -5.18 -3.14 13.10
N ALA A 332 -5.63 -2.22 12.25
CA ALA A 332 -6.00 -2.55 10.87
C ALA A 332 -4.80 -3.01 10.02
N ASP A 333 -3.60 -2.44 10.23
CA ASP A 333 -2.37 -2.96 9.61
C ASP A 333 -1.94 -4.30 10.19
N LEU A 334 -2.30 -4.64 11.43
CA LEU A 334 -2.12 -6.00 11.95
C LEU A 334 -2.98 -7.01 11.19
N PHE A 335 -4.16 -6.61 10.71
CA PHE A 335 -5.03 -7.50 9.94
C PHE A 335 -4.60 -7.67 8.49
N GLY A 336 -4.01 -6.64 7.89
CA GLY A 336 -3.49 -6.70 6.51
C GLY A 336 -4.58 -6.84 5.45
N ASP A 337 -5.85 -6.55 5.76
CA ASP A 337 -7.00 -6.80 4.86
C ASP A 337 -6.93 -6.01 3.55
N ILE A 338 -6.27 -4.86 3.54
CA ILE A 338 -5.94 -4.09 2.33
C ILE A 338 -5.03 -4.86 1.35
N ARG A 339 -4.30 -5.88 1.83
CA ARG A 339 -3.46 -6.82 1.07
C ARG A 339 -4.09 -8.22 0.97
N GLY A 340 -5.36 -8.36 1.37
CA GLY A 340 -6.12 -9.62 1.37
C GLY A 340 -6.12 -10.42 2.67
N GLY A 341 -5.48 -9.89 3.72
CA GLY A 341 -5.37 -10.53 5.03
C GLY A 341 -4.00 -11.15 5.26
N ARG A 342 -3.89 -11.97 6.31
CA ARG A 342 -2.71 -12.78 6.61
C ARG A 342 -3.16 -14.19 6.96
N GLU A 343 -2.52 -15.20 6.39
CA GLU A 343 -2.84 -16.62 6.61
C GLU A 343 -1.83 -17.31 7.54
N GLY A 344 -2.23 -18.43 8.13
CA GLY A 344 -1.39 -19.27 8.99
C GLY A 344 -1.15 -18.73 10.41
N LEU A 345 -1.52 -17.49 10.71
CA LEU A 345 -1.28 -16.85 12.01
C LEU A 345 -2.35 -17.20 13.02
N ASN A 346 -1.96 -17.56 14.24
CA ASN A 346 -2.88 -17.80 15.36
C ASN A 346 -3.04 -16.55 16.24
N ALA A 347 -3.84 -16.66 17.31
CA ALA A 347 -4.13 -15.53 18.20
C ALA A 347 -2.87 -14.98 18.91
N PHE A 348 -1.91 -15.83 19.29
CA PHE A 348 -0.66 -15.40 19.90
C PHE A 348 0.19 -14.59 18.91
N ASP A 349 0.22 -14.99 17.65
CA ASP A 349 0.88 -14.24 16.58
C ASP A 349 0.22 -12.86 16.41
N TYR A 350 -1.12 -12.78 16.39
CA TYR A 350 -1.84 -11.51 16.36
C TYR A 350 -1.63 -10.63 17.61
N ALA A 351 -1.36 -11.21 18.77
CA ALA A 351 -1.00 -10.46 19.98
C ALA A 351 0.44 -9.93 19.97
N THR A 352 1.39 -10.66 19.39
CA THR A 352 2.82 -10.36 19.50
C THR A 352 3.43 -9.68 18.28
N GLN A 353 2.93 -9.96 17.08
CA GLN A 353 3.54 -9.47 15.85
C GLN A 353 3.50 -7.94 15.72
N SER A 354 4.40 -7.39 14.92
CA SER A 354 4.32 -5.99 14.51
C SER A 354 3.38 -5.81 13.31
N PRO A 355 2.84 -4.60 13.08
CA PRO A 355 2.28 -4.21 11.78
C PRO A 355 3.27 -4.49 10.65
N VAL A 356 2.79 -4.75 9.42
CA VAL A 356 3.60 -5.04 8.20
C VAL A 356 4.31 -3.79 7.65
N SER A 357 4.79 -2.95 8.56
CA SER A 357 5.27 -1.60 8.34
C SER A 357 6.07 -1.09 9.55
N SER A 358 6.78 -1.96 10.29
CA SER A 358 7.72 -1.47 11.32
C SER A 358 8.94 -2.35 11.56
N TRP A 359 10.09 -1.68 11.77
CA TRP A 359 11.38 -2.21 12.26
C TRP A 359 12.32 -2.92 11.25
N GLY A 360 12.40 -2.36 10.04
CA GLY A 360 13.50 -2.60 9.09
C GLY A 360 14.73 -1.68 9.24
N TYR A 361 14.85 -0.91 10.33
CA TYR A 361 16.12 -0.28 10.70
C TYR A 361 16.74 -1.04 11.87
N HIS A 362 17.58 -2.02 11.54
CA HIS A 362 18.71 -2.30 12.42
C HIS A 362 19.43 -0.98 12.66
N ARG A 363 19.81 -0.72 13.92
CA ARG A 363 20.87 0.25 14.21
C ARG A 363 22.14 -0.26 13.54
N VAL A 364 22.41 0.20 12.31
CA VAL A 364 23.77 0.19 11.78
C VAL A 364 24.62 0.90 12.84
N PRO A 365 25.68 0.27 13.37
CA PRO A 365 26.53 0.92 14.35
C PRO A 365 27.08 2.22 13.75
N ILE A 366 26.60 3.35 14.24
CA ILE A 366 27.04 4.66 13.75
C ILE A 366 28.48 4.84 14.21
N ASN A 367 29.43 4.59 13.30
CA ASN A 367 30.77 5.12 13.42
C ASN A 367 30.64 6.65 13.46
N ARG A 368 30.83 7.21 14.65
CA ARG A 368 30.60 8.64 14.94
C ARG A 368 31.50 9.49 14.06
N THR A 369 30.92 10.26 13.15
CA THR A 369 31.60 11.41 12.54
C THR A 369 31.66 12.58 13.53
N PRO A 370 32.64 13.50 13.44
CA PRO A 370 33.08 14.28 14.59
C PRO A 370 32.23 15.51 14.95
N TRP A 371 31.13 15.77 14.25
CA TRP A 371 30.34 17.00 14.42
C TRP A 371 29.15 16.81 15.37
N GLY A 372 29.44 16.96 16.66
CA GLY A 372 28.46 16.82 17.74
C GLY A 372 27.51 18.02 17.85
N VAL A 373 26.28 17.87 17.34
CA VAL A 373 25.17 18.77 17.69
C VAL A 373 24.54 18.31 19.01
N LYS A 374 24.83 19.03 20.10
CA LYS A 374 24.23 18.78 21.42
C LYS A 374 22.73 19.12 21.43
N GLY A 375 21.95 18.32 22.17
CA GLY A 375 20.58 18.66 22.56
C GLY A 375 19.49 18.13 21.64
N VAL A 376 19.00 16.92 21.95
CA VAL A 376 17.72 16.41 21.43
C VAL A 376 16.79 16.18 22.62
N LYS A 377 15.67 16.91 22.68
CA LYS A 377 14.52 16.46 23.49
C LYS A 377 13.97 15.21 22.80
N LYS A 378 13.76 14.12 23.57
CA LYS A 378 13.09 12.91 23.05
C LYS A 378 11.78 13.32 22.34
N GLN A 379 11.45 12.64 21.23
CA GLN A 379 10.09 12.73 20.69
C GLN A 379 9.08 12.41 21.82
N PRO A 380 7.95 13.11 21.89
CA PRO A 380 6.92 12.82 22.89
C PRO A 380 6.47 11.36 22.72
N LYS A 381 6.34 10.63 23.84
CA LYS A 381 5.85 9.26 23.81
C LYS A 381 4.41 9.25 23.29
N ASN A 382 4.10 8.36 22.36
CA ASN A 382 2.73 8.10 21.95
C ASN A 382 2.06 7.17 22.98
N GLU A 383 1.44 7.76 24.00
CA GLU A 383 0.81 7.05 25.12
C GLU A 383 -0.25 6.04 24.66
N ILE A 384 -1.04 6.36 23.63
CA ILE A 384 -2.07 5.49 23.07
C ILE A 384 -1.46 4.19 22.51
N LEU A 385 -0.37 4.31 21.75
CA LEU A 385 0.31 3.14 21.16
C LEU A 385 1.11 2.34 22.20
N GLU A 386 1.66 2.98 23.24
CA GLU A 386 2.33 2.25 24.33
C GLU A 386 1.32 1.44 25.16
N THR A 387 0.16 2.01 25.48
CA THR A 387 -0.93 1.27 26.15
C THR A 387 -1.45 0.13 25.27
N LEU A 388 -1.65 0.35 23.96
CA LEU A 388 -2.03 -0.73 23.04
C LEU A 388 -1.01 -1.89 23.03
N LYS A 389 0.30 -1.59 23.02
CA LYS A 389 1.35 -2.62 23.10
C LYS A 389 1.31 -3.37 24.43
N ALA A 390 1.14 -2.67 25.55
CA ALA A 390 1.05 -3.30 26.87
C ALA A 390 -0.17 -4.23 26.97
N ASN A 391 -1.33 -3.77 26.49
CA ASN A 391 -2.56 -4.57 26.48
C ASN A 391 -2.43 -5.82 25.59
N ARG A 392 -1.87 -5.68 24.38
CA ARG A 392 -1.56 -6.82 23.50
C ARG A 392 -0.57 -7.80 24.14
N ALA A 393 0.44 -7.31 24.84
CA ALA A 393 1.38 -8.16 25.59
C ALA A 393 0.69 -8.93 26.73
N ALA A 394 -0.31 -8.34 27.40
CA ALA A 394 -1.12 -9.05 28.39
C ALA A 394 -1.94 -10.18 27.75
N VAL A 395 -2.56 -9.95 26.59
CA VAL A 395 -3.25 -11.02 25.84
C VAL A 395 -2.27 -12.12 25.40
N ALA A 396 -1.08 -11.78 24.92
CA ALA A 396 -0.05 -12.76 24.56
C ALA A 396 0.37 -13.65 25.75
N SER A 397 0.60 -13.05 26.93
CA SER A 397 0.93 -13.80 28.15
C SER A 397 -0.19 -14.75 28.55
N TRP A 398 -1.44 -14.28 28.57
CA TRP A 398 -2.59 -15.11 28.91
C TRP A 398 -2.82 -16.25 27.91
N LEU A 399 -2.73 -15.99 26.59
CA LEU A 399 -2.83 -17.03 25.56
C LEU A 399 -1.75 -18.10 25.72
N LYS A 400 -0.53 -17.70 26.13
CA LYS A 400 0.56 -18.64 26.42
C LYS A 400 0.28 -19.51 27.65
N GLU A 401 -0.37 -18.97 28.68
CA GLU A 401 -0.85 -19.72 29.84
C GLU A 401 -1.95 -20.72 29.46
N GLN A 402 -2.79 -20.41 28.47
CA GLN A 402 -3.75 -21.35 27.87
C GLN A 402 -3.08 -22.38 26.94
N GLY A 403 -1.75 -22.35 26.77
CA GLY A 403 -1.00 -23.31 25.97
C GLY A 403 -0.74 -22.90 24.51
N VAL A 404 -1.21 -21.73 24.05
CA VAL A 404 -0.95 -21.25 22.69
C VAL A 404 0.51 -20.88 22.52
N GLN A 405 1.16 -21.48 21.52
CA GLN A 405 2.52 -21.15 21.09
C GLN A 405 2.48 -20.34 19.79
N PRO A 406 3.58 -19.65 19.39
CA PRO A 406 3.67 -19.01 18.08
C PRO A 406 3.36 -20.00 16.94
N GLY A 407 2.70 -19.52 15.89
CA GLY A 407 2.46 -20.31 14.68
C GLY A 407 3.78 -20.67 14.01
N GLY A 408 4.04 -21.97 13.83
CA GLY A 408 5.16 -22.43 13.01
C GLY A 408 4.99 -21.97 11.57
N SER A 409 6.03 -21.38 10.98
CA SER A 409 6.02 -21.04 9.55
C SER A 409 5.80 -22.29 8.72
N ALA A 410 4.76 -22.29 7.88
CA ALA A 410 4.45 -23.36 6.95
C ALA A 410 5.47 -23.39 5.78
N SER A 411 6.72 -23.73 6.08
CA SER A 411 7.79 -23.95 5.10
C SER A 411 8.93 -24.79 5.66
N ASP A 412 8.62 -25.98 6.19
CA ASP A 412 9.55 -27.11 6.24
C ASP A 412 8.72 -28.39 6.07
N GLY A 413 8.50 -28.77 4.80
CA GLY A 413 8.03 -30.11 4.47
C GLY A 413 9.18 -31.11 4.68
N PRO A 414 8.89 -32.37 5.05
CA PRO A 414 9.94 -33.38 5.21
C PRO A 414 10.70 -33.55 3.89
N GLN A 415 12.04 -33.52 3.97
CA GLN A 415 12.91 -33.99 2.91
C GLN A 415 13.01 -35.52 3.02
N ASP A 416 12.27 -36.22 2.15
CA ASP A 416 12.48 -37.61 1.76
C ASP A 416 12.50 -37.69 0.22
#